data_AF-A0A943FTK9-F1
#
_entry.id   AF-A0A943FTK9-F1
#
_cell.length_a   1.000
_cell.length_b   1.000
_cell.length_c   1.000
_cell.angle_alpha   90.00
_cell.angle_beta   90.00
_cell.angle_gamma   90.00
#
_symmetry.space_group_name_H-M   'P 1'
#
loop_
_entity.id
_entity.type
_entity.pdbx_description
1 polymer ?
#
loop_
_entity_poly.entity_id
_entity_poly.type
_entity_poly.pdbx_seq_one_letter_code
_entity_poly.pdbx_strand_id
1 'polypeptide(L)'
;MTTINLKDFYYWYTQDQFIEVSDRHKAQYSLDCDDGIEYSACLHEPTPQELLERMETFLRLWNALNSLPEIQGRRIDAHIILGKSIKEIAEAEGVHEESIRQSIKRGLERMKKTF
;
A
#
# COMPACT_ATOMS: atom_id res chain seq x y z
N MET A 1 -16.89 23.63 -21.11
CA MET A 1 -16.37 22.30 -20.71
C MET A 1 -15.04 22.17 -21.39
N THR A 2 -13.99 22.30 -20.61
CA THR A 2 -12.61 22.34 -21.08
C THR A 2 -11.94 21.05 -20.64
N THR A 3 -11.23 20.39 -21.54
CA THR A 3 -10.47 19.19 -21.20
C THR A 3 -9.03 19.61 -20.94
N ILE A 4 -8.50 19.30 -19.75
CA ILE A 4 -7.10 19.60 -19.40
C ILE A 4 -6.31 18.32 -19.21
N ASN A 5 -5.05 18.32 -19.62
CA ASN A 5 -4.12 17.21 -19.39
C ASN A 5 -3.39 17.42 -18.07
N LEU A 6 -3.49 16.47 -17.15
CA LEU A 6 -2.85 16.55 -15.83
C LEU A 6 -1.32 16.57 -15.90
N LYS A 7 -0.73 16.00 -16.95
CA LYS A 7 0.72 16.00 -17.16
C LYS A 7 1.30 17.40 -17.35
N ASP A 8 0.50 18.32 -17.90
CA ASP A 8 0.94 19.71 -18.12
C ASP A 8 1.00 20.52 -16.81
N PHE A 9 0.32 20.06 -15.76
CA PHE A 9 0.24 20.74 -14.46
C PHE A 9 0.98 20.01 -13.34
N TYR A 10 1.22 18.71 -13.47
CA TYR A 10 1.74 17.86 -12.40
C TYR A 10 2.83 16.90 -12.91
N TYR A 11 4.05 17.07 -12.39
CA TYR A 11 5.27 16.42 -12.87
C TYR A 11 5.34 14.89 -12.64
N TRP A 12 4.49 14.34 -11.77
CA TRP A 12 4.46 12.91 -11.42
C TRP A 12 3.61 12.06 -12.38
N TYR A 13 2.81 12.69 -13.25
CA TYR A 13 2.13 11.97 -14.32
C TYR A 13 3.11 11.71 -15.46
N THR A 14 3.53 10.46 -15.59
CA THR A 14 4.38 10.01 -16.70
C THR A 14 3.59 9.71 -17.97
N GLN A 15 2.27 9.60 -17.85
CA GLN A 15 1.33 9.33 -18.95
C GLN A 15 0.29 10.45 -19.06
N ASP A 16 -0.23 10.68 -20.26
CA ASP A 16 -1.26 11.68 -20.50
C ASP A 16 -2.59 11.24 -19.89
N GLN A 17 -3.12 12.06 -18.99
CA GLN A 17 -4.40 11.82 -18.33
C GLN A 17 -5.28 13.06 -18.44
N PHE A 18 -6.39 12.92 -19.15
CA PHE A 18 -7.32 14.01 -19.46
C PHE A 18 -8.50 13.99 -18.51
N ILE A 19 -8.84 15.15 -17.94
CA ILE A 19 -10.06 15.34 -17.16
C ILE A 19 -10.91 16.46 -17.77
N GLU A 20 -12.22 16.28 -17.74
CA GLU A 20 -13.16 17.34 -18.14
C GLU A 20 -13.43 18.26 -16.96
N VAL A 21 -13.04 19.52 -17.10
CA VAL A 21 -13.37 20.57 -16.14
C VAL A 21 -14.51 21.44 -16.68
N SER A 22 -15.54 21.61 -15.87
CA SER A 22 -16.67 22.51 -16.18
C SER A 22 -16.29 23.94 -15.77
N ASP A 23 -16.54 24.93 -16.63
CA ASP A 23 -16.20 26.35 -16.41
C ASP A 23 -17.10 27.01 -15.35
N ARG A 24 -17.15 26.47 -14.12
CA ARG A 24 -17.77 27.13 -12.96
C ARG A 24 -16.80 28.13 -12.34
N HIS A 25 -16.43 29.15 -13.11
CA HIS A 25 -15.71 30.32 -12.59
C HIS A 25 -16.71 31.28 -11.93
N LYS A 26 -17.15 31.01 -10.68
CA LYS A 26 -17.77 32.03 -9.81
C LYS A 26 -17.95 31.66 -8.34
N ALA A 27 -17.27 30.62 -7.85
CA ALA A 27 -17.07 30.48 -6.42
C ALA A 27 -15.58 30.68 -6.17
N GLN A 28 -15.20 31.90 -5.76
CA GLN A 28 -13.94 32.11 -5.08
C GLN A 28 -14.09 31.44 -3.71
N TYR A 29 -13.87 30.13 -3.65
CA TYR A 29 -13.64 29.48 -2.37
C TYR A 29 -12.24 29.91 -1.93
N SER A 30 -12.17 30.78 -0.93
CA SER A 30 -10.92 31.00 -0.23
C SER A 30 -10.50 29.69 0.42
N LEU A 31 -9.24 29.29 0.24
CA LEU A 31 -8.58 28.22 1.00
C LEU A 31 -8.32 28.65 2.47
N ASP A 32 -9.19 29.50 3.02
CA ASP A 32 -9.21 29.98 4.41
C ASP A 32 -10.62 29.79 4.99
N CYS A 33 -11.48 28.99 4.33
CA CYS A 33 -12.87 28.84 4.75
C CYS A 33 -13.02 27.91 5.96
N ASP A 34 -11.93 27.28 6.41
CA ASP A 34 -11.86 26.36 7.55
C ASP A 34 -12.96 25.27 7.49
N ASP A 35 -13.45 24.99 6.27
CA ASP A 35 -14.57 24.08 5.98
C ASP A 35 -14.08 22.66 5.67
N GLY A 36 -12.76 22.44 5.77
CA GLY A 36 -12.10 21.14 5.68
C GLY A 36 -11.95 20.59 4.25
N ILE A 37 -12.38 21.30 3.21
CA ILE A 37 -12.26 20.82 1.81
C ILE A 37 -10.80 20.78 1.35
N GLU A 38 -9.95 21.63 1.94
CA GLU A 38 -8.51 21.70 1.74
C GLU A 38 -7.82 20.35 2.00
N TYR A 39 -8.27 19.63 3.04
CA TYR A 39 -7.72 18.33 3.40
C TYR A 39 -8.05 17.24 2.36
N SER A 40 -9.19 17.37 1.67
CA SER A 40 -9.63 16.40 0.67
C SER A 40 -9.03 16.62 -0.72
N ALA A 41 -8.51 17.81 -1.01
CA ALA A 41 -7.88 18.16 -2.29
C ALA A 41 -6.34 18.06 -2.26
N CYS A 42 -5.73 18.14 -1.08
CA CYS A 42 -4.30 17.92 -0.93
C CYS A 42 -3.95 16.42 -0.99
N LEU A 43 -3.42 15.99 -2.14
CA LEU A 43 -2.52 14.82 -2.17
C LEU A 43 -1.32 15.18 -1.30
N HIS A 44 -1.37 14.83 -0.01
CA HIS A 44 -0.26 15.07 0.90
C HIS A 44 0.88 14.15 0.47
N GLU A 45 1.88 14.71 -0.22
CA GLU A 45 3.13 14.01 -0.45
C GLU A 45 3.74 13.71 0.93
N PRO A 46 4.13 12.45 1.21
CA PRO A 46 4.77 12.14 2.48
C PRO A 46 6.07 12.94 2.57
N THR A 47 6.29 13.58 3.70
CA THR A 47 7.52 14.30 3.97
C THR A 47 8.72 13.34 3.84
N PRO A 48 9.94 13.84 3.57
CA PRO A 48 11.13 13.01 3.53
C PRO A 48 11.32 12.17 4.80
N GLN A 49 10.90 12.69 5.96
CA GLN A 49 10.90 11.97 7.22
C GLN A 49 9.90 10.82 7.23
N GLU A 50 8.64 11.04 6.84
CA GLU A 50 7.63 9.98 6.77
C GLU A 50 8.03 8.89 5.77
N LEU A 51 8.66 9.26 4.65
CA LEU A 51 9.19 8.30 3.69
C LEU A 51 10.30 7.45 4.32
N LEU A 52 11.22 8.08 5.05
CA LEU A 52 12.31 7.39 5.76
C LEU A 52 11.75 6.43 6.83
N GLU A 53 10.80 6.88 7.64
CA GLU A 53 10.12 6.05 8.65
C GLU A 53 9.42 4.85 8.02
N ARG A 54 8.78 5.06 6.86
CA ARG A 54 8.16 3.98 6.08
C ARG A 54 9.21 2.99 5.56
N MET A 55 10.33 3.47 5.01
CA MET A 55 11.43 2.63 4.54
C MET A 55 12.05 1.81 5.67
N GLU A 56 12.27 2.43 6.84
CA GLU A 56 12.80 1.74 8.01
C GLU A 56 11.83 0.65 8.49
N THR A 57 10.53 0.94 8.51
CA THR A 57 9.49 -0.04 8.85
C THR A 57 9.51 -1.22 7.87
N PHE A 58 9.61 -0.95 6.57
CA PHE A 58 9.74 -2.01 5.55
C PHE A 58 10.98 -2.87 5.76
N LEU A 59 12.15 -2.27 6.03
CA LEU A 59 13.39 -3.01 6.30
C LEU A 59 13.27 -3.90 7.53
N ARG A 60 12.65 -3.41 8.60
CA ARG A 60 12.41 -4.19 9.83
C ARG A 60 11.50 -5.38 9.57
N LEU A 61 10.39 -5.17 8.84
CA LEU A 61 9.46 -6.24 8.46
C LEU A 61 10.15 -7.29 7.57
N TRP A 62 10.93 -6.83 6.59
CA TRP A 62 11.70 -7.69 5.70
C TRP A 62 12.71 -8.54 6.47
N ASN A 63 13.44 -7.96 7.42
CA ASN A 63 14.38 -8.69 8.26
C ASN A 63 13.67 -9.72 9.15
N ALA A 64 12.53 -9.36 9.74
CA ALA A 64 11.73 -10.29 10.53
C ALA A 64 11.24 -11.48 9.70
N LEU A 65 10.80 -11.24 8.46
CA LEU A 65 10.40 -12.29 7.52
C LEU A 65 11.58 -13.20 7.14
N ASN A 66 12.75 -12.62 6.83
CA ASN A 66 13.96 -13.38 6.48
C ASN A 66 14.56 -14.16 7.66
N SER A 67 14.17 -13.83 8.90
CA SER A 67 14.54 -14.60 10.09
C SER A 67 13.69 -15.87 10.29
N LEU A 68 12.59 -16.02 9.54
CA LEU A 68 11.72 -17.18 9.62
C LEU A 68 12.28 -18.38 8.85
N PRO A 69 11.89 -19.62 9.22
CA PRO A 69 12.11 -20.79 8.38
C PRO A 69 11.52 -20.58 6.99
N GLU A 70 12.25 -21.05 5.98
CA GLU A 70 11.93 -20.83 4.56
C GLU A 70 10.48 -21.19 4.19
N ILE A 71 9.96 -22.30 4.73
CA ILE A 71 8.58 -22.75 4.49
C ILE A 71 7.55 -21.79 5.10
N GLN A 72 7.83 -21.22 6.28
CA GLN A 72 6.93 -20.25 6.92
C GLN A 72 6.96 -18.91 6.16
N GLY A 73 8.14 -18.44 5.77
CA GLY A 73 8.31 -17.25 4.94
C GLY A 73 7.58 -17.38 3.61
N ARG A 74 7.82 -18.46 2.85
CA ARG A 74 7.16 -18.70 1.56
C ARG A 74 5.63 -18.74 1.65
N ARG A 75 5.07 -19.35 2.70
CA ARG A 75 3.61 -19.40 2.91
C ARG A 75 3.03 -18.03 3.30
N ILE A 76 3.75 -17.25 4.10
CA ILE A 76 3.37 -15.87 4.45
C ILE A 76 3.43 -14.97 3.21
N ASP A 77 4.49 -15.07 2.41
CA ASP A 77 4.62 -14.30 1.16
C ASP A 77 3.52 -14.64 0.17
N ALA A 78 3.24 -15.93 -0.02
CA ALA A 78 2.17 -16.38 -0.89
C ALA A 78 0.80 -15.84 -0.45
N HIS A 79 0.53 -15.80 0.86
CA HIS A 79 -0.77 -15.38 1.37
C HIS A 79 -0.92 -13.86 1.47
N ILE A 80 0.08 -13.16 2.02
CA ILE A 80 0.01 -11.73 2.36
C ILE A 80 0.49 -10.85 1.20
N ILE A 81 1.58 -11.22 0.54
CA ILE A 81 2.19 -10.41 -0.54
C ILE A 81 1.53 -10.73 -1.88
N LEU A 82 1.38 -12.02 -2.19
CA LEU A 82 0.79 -12.47 -3.47
C LEU A 82 -0.74 -12.61 -3.41
N GLY A 83 -1.36 -12.48 -2.23
CA GLY A 83 -2.82 -12.55 -2.07
C GLY A 83 -3.44 -13.91 -2.36
N LYS A 84 -2.66 -15.00 -2.39
CA LYS A 84 -3.17 -16.35 -2.65
C LYS A 84 -4.01 -16.83 -1.47
N SER A 85 -5.06 -17.60 -1.76
CA SER A 85 -5.84 -18.27 -0.73
C SER A 85 -5.06 -19.42 -0.09
N ILE A 86 -5.42 -19.77 1.14
CA ILE A 86 -4.84 -20.93 1.84
C ILE A 86 -5.04 -22.22 1.05
N LYS A 87 -6.16 -22.32 0.32
CA LYS A 87 -6.50 -23.49 -0.51
C LYS A 87 -5.51 -23.66 -1.66
N GLU A 88 -5.26 -22.58 -2.41
CA GLU A 88 -4.30 -22.59 -3.51
C GLU A 88 -2.89 -22.95 -3.05
N ILE A 89 -2.47 -22.47 -1.87
CA ILE A 89 -1.17 -22.81 -1.28
C ILE A 89 -1.13 -24.28 -0.85
N ALA A 90 -2.20 -24.77 -0.22
CA ALA A 90 -2.35 -26.16 0.22
C ALA A 90 -2.30 -27.14 -0.97
N GLU A 91 -3.01 -26.84 -2.06
CA GLU A 91 -3.01 -27.63 -3.29
C GLU A 91 -1.63 -27.62 -3.97
N ALA A 92 -0.98 -26.46 -4.05
CA ALA A 92 0.35 -26.33 -4.67
C ALA A 92 1.44 -27.11 -3.90
N GLU A 93 1.36 -27.15 -2.57
CA GLU A 93 2.33 -27.87 -1.72
C GLU A 93 1.89 -29.31 -1.38
N GLY A 94 0.68 -29.74 -1.76
CA GLY A 94 0.14 -31.07 -1.45
C GLY A 94 -0.07 -31.31 0.05
N VAL A 95 -0.31 -30.26 0.83
CA VAL A 95 -0.50 -30.31 2.30
C VAL A 95 -1.89 -29.85 2.69
N HIS A 96 -2.36 -30.29 3.86
CA HIS A 96 -3.66 -29.89 4.37
C HIS A 96 -3.73 -28.40 4.70
N GLU A 97 -4.87 -27.74 4.43
CA GLU A 97 -5.09 -26.30 4.70
C GLU A 97 -4.73 -25.91 6.14
N GLU A 98 -5.03 -26.79 7.10
CA GLU A 98 -4.75 -26.55 8.53
C GLU A 98 -3.25 -26.44 8.81
N SER A 99 -2.41 -27.21 8.10
CA SER A 99 -0.96 -27.10 8.23
C SER A 99 -0.45 -25.74 7.73
N ILE A 100 -1.06 -25.20 6.67
CA ILE A 100 -0.76 -23.85 6.17
C ILE A 100 -1.19 -22.80 7.19
N ARG A 101 -2.43 -22.88 7.72
CA ARG A 101 -2.92 -21.94 8.75
C ARG A 101 -2.02 -21.89 9.98
N GLN A 102 -1.65 -23.05 10.52
CA GLN A 102 -0.77 -23.13 11.68
C GLN A 102 0.63 -22.60 11.38
N SER A 103 1.14 -22.87 10.19
CA SER A 103 2.44 -22.37 9.72
C SER A 103 2.47 -20.84 9.65
N ILE A 104 1.46 -20.24 9.03
CA ILE A 104 1.33 -18.78 8.92
C ILE A 104 1.18 -18.16 10.32
N LYS A 105 0.29 -18.71 11.15
CA LYS A 105 0.07 -18.20 12.52
C LYS A 105 1.35 -18.21 13.35
N ARG A 106 2.10 -19.32 13.33
CA ARG A 106 3.38 -19.44 14.06
C ARG A 106 4.46 -18.53 13.49
N GLY A 107 4.51 -18.34 12.17
CA GLY A 107 5.45 -17.42 11.54
C GLY A 107 5.17 -15.96 11.94
N LEU A 108 3.91 -15.54 11.94
CA LEU A 108 3.51 -14.21 12.42
C LEU A 108 3.79 -14.00 13.91
N GLU A 109 3.54 -15.01 14.75
CA GLU A 109 3.88 -14.95 16.19
C GLU A 109 5.40 -14.80 16.40
N ARG A 110 6.22 -15.40 15.55
CA ARG A 110 7.69 -15.24 15.59
C ARG A 110 8.11 -13.86 15.13
N MET A 111 7.57 -13.36 14.02
CA MET A 111 7.86 -11.99 13.54
C MET A 111 7.50 -10.94 14.59
N LYS A 112 6.39 -11.12 15.32
CA LYS A 112 5.99 -10.24 16.41
C LYS A 112 6.97 -10.22 17.58
N LYS A 113 7.77 -11.27 17.80
CA LYS A 113 8.81 -11.29 18.85
C LYS A 113 10.10 -10.58 18.41
N THR A 114 10.30 -10.47 17.11
CA THR A 114 11.47 -9.80 16.51
C THR A 114 11.20 -8.29 16.30
N PHE A 115 9.95 -7.88 16.48
CA PHE A 115 9.47 -6.49 16.44
C PHE A 115 9.37 -5.93 17.86
#